data_AF-W7W9B0-F1
#
_entry.id   AF-W7W9B0-F1
#
_cell.length_a   1.000
_cell.length_b   1.000
_cell.length_c   1.000
_cell.angle_alpha   90.00
_cell.angle_beta   90.00
_cell.angle_gamma   90.00
#
_symmetry.space_group_name_H-M   'P 1'
#
loop_
_entity.id
_entity.type
_entity.pdbx_description
1 polymer ?
#
loop_
_entity_poly.entity_id
_entity_poly.type
_entity_poly.pdbx_seq_one_letter_code
_entity_poly.pdbx_strand_id
1 'polypeptide(L)' 'MFDSSLVLADAAAQGTGVALLPIRLFGRDLLGGRLVTLFDTRIETGSYWLTKLKPRKETDGMKAFRGWLEQECRDN' A
#
# COMPACT_ATOMS: atom_id res chain seq x y z
N MET A 1 -15.41 12.38 -6.34
CA MET A 1 -13.95 12.56 -6.16
C MET A 1 -13.48 11.38 -5.34
N PHE A 2 -12.58 10.55 -5.87
CA PHE A 2 -11.97 9.46 -5.11
C PHE A 2 -10.66 9.96 -4.54
N ASP A 3 -10.56 10.06 -3.22
CA ASP A 3 -9.40 10.57 -2.49
C ASP A 3 -8.57 9.45 -1.85
N SER A 4 -9.09 8.21 -1.86
CA SER A 4 -8.45 7.04 -1.27
C SER A 4 -8.56 5.82 -2.18
N SER A 5 -7.46 5.09 -2.30
CA SER A 5 -7.39 3.81 -3.03
C SER A 5 -8.38 2.77 -2.49
N LEU A 6 -8.78 2.88 -1.21
CA LEU A 6 -9.76 1.97 -0.61
C LEU A 6 -11.15 2.12 -1.25
N VAL A 7 -11.58 3.35 -1.50
CA VAL A 7 -12.89 3.63 -2.12
C VAL A 7 -12.90 3.18 -3.58
N LEU A 8 -11.78 3.37 -4.29
CA LEU A 8 -11.62 2.88 -5.67
C LEU A 8 -11.66 1.35 -5.75
N ALA A 9 -10.98 0.68 -4.83
CA ALA A 9 -10.97 -0.78 -4.74
C ALA A 9 -12.37 -1.34 -4.48
N ASP A 10 -13.13 -0.71 -3.59
CA ASP A 10 -14.49 -1.15 -3.29
C ASP A 10 -15.44 -0.96 -4.48
N ALA A 11 -15.36 0.18 -5.16
CA ALA A 11 -16.15 0.43 -6.38
C ALA A 11 -15.83 -0.59 -7.49
N ALA A 12 -14.55 -0.93 -7.68
CA ALA A 12 -14.12 -1.94 -8.64
C ALA A 12 -14.62 -3.35 -8.25
N ALA A 13 -14.53 -3.71 -6.97
CA ALA A 13 -15.03 -4.98 -6.45
C ALA A 13 -16.55 -5.14 -6.62
N GLN A 14 -17.30 -4.03 -6.55
CA GLN A 14 -18.75 -4.01 -6.81
C GLN A 14 -19.09 -4.05 -8.32
N GLY A 15 -18.09 -4.12 -9.22
CA GLY A 15 -18.31 -4.14 -10.66
C GLY A 15 -18.64 -2.78 -11.28
N THR A 16 -18.37 -1.68 -10.57
CA THR A 16 -18.62 -0.32 -11.07
C THR A 16 -17.59 0.13 -12.13
N GLY A 17 -16.49 -0.62 -12.29
CA GLY A 17 -15.48 -0.36 -13.30
C GLY A 17 -14.14 -1.04 -13.00
N VAL A 18 -13.07 -0.49 -13.58
CA VAL A 18 -11.69 -0.94 -13.38
C VAL A 18 -10.92 0.14 -12.61
N ALA A 19 -10.10 -0.27 -11.64
CA ALA A 19 -9.29 0.65 -10.84
C ALA A 19 -7.79 0.35 -11.00
N LEU A 20 -6.99 1.41 -11.13
CA LEU A 20 -5.54 1.34 -11.01
C LEU A 20 -5.16 1.53 -9.54
N LEU A 21 -4.57 0.50 -8.93
CA LEU A 21 -4.35 0.44 -7.48
C LEU A 21 -2.91 -0.02 -7.14
N PRO A 22 -2.37 0.38 -5.98
CA PRO A 22 -1.16 -0.21 -5.44
C PRO A 22 -1.44 -1.65 -4.97
N ILE A 23 -1.27 -2.62 -5.88
CA ILE A 23 -1.66 -4.04 -5.72
C ILE A 23 -1.23 -4.64 -4.38
N ARG A 24 -0.03 -4.29 -3.89
CA ARG A 24 0.53 -4.77 -2.60
C ARG A 24 -0.40 -4.53 -1.40
N LEU A 25 -1.23 -3.49 -1.43
CA LEU A 25 -2.16 -3.17 -0.35
C LEU A 25 -3.46 -3.99 -0.37
N PHE A 26 -3.77 -4.68 -1.47
CA PHE A 26 -5.05 -5.37 -1.68
C PHE A 26 -4.89 -6.89 -1.80
N GLY A 27 -3.80 -7.46 -1.25
CA GLY A 27 -3.50 -8.89 -1.34
C GLY A 27 -4.63 -9.79 -0.83
N ARG A 28 -5.31 -9.41 0.26
CA ARG A 28 -6.47 -10.15 0.79
C ARG A 28 -7.63 -10.21 -0.20
N ASP A 29 -7.91 -9.11 -0.91
CA ASP A 29 -9.02 -9.03 -1.85
C ASP A 29 -8.74 -9.82 -3.11
N LEU A 30 -7.48 -9.86 -3.55
CA LEU A 30 -7.02 -10.69 -4.65
C LEU A 30 -7.09 -12.17 -4.29
N LEU A 31 -6.59 -12.56 -3.11
CA LEU A 31 -6.67 -13.94 -2.62
C LEU A 31 -8.11 -14.42 -2.43
N GLY A 32 -8.99 -13.52 -1.96
CA GLY A 32 -10.41 -13.80 -1.78
C GLY A 32 -11.24 -13.74 -3.06
N GLY A 33 -10.64 -13.43 -4.21
CA GLY A 33 -11.33 -13.30 -5.50
C GLY A 33 -12.31 -12.14 -5.59
N ARG A 34 -12.29 -11.21 -4.62
CA ARG A 34 -13.08 -9.97 -4.63
C ARG A 34 -12.57 -8.98 -5.67
N LEU A 35 -11.26 -9.01 -5.91
CA LEU A 35 -10.60 -8.29 -6.99
C LEU A 35 -9.82 -9.28 -7.85
N VAL A 36 -9.64 -8.93 -9.12
CA VAL A 36 -8.78 -9.65 -10.04
C VAL A 36 -7.86 -8.67 -10.75
N THR A 37 -6.64 -9.10 -11.02
CA THR A 37 -5.69 -8.33 -11.84
C THR A 37 -5.96 -8.64 -13.31
N LEU A 38 -6.38 -7.63 -14.08
CA LEU A 38 -6.72 -7.80 -15.50
C LEU A 38 -5.49 -7.95 -16.40
N PHE A 39 -4.38 -7.30 -16.05
CA PHE A 39 -3.15 -7.29 -16.83
C PHE A 39 -1.93 -7.37 -15.91
N ASP A 40 -0.87 -8.01 -16.37
CA ASP A 40 0.40 -8.07 -15.63
C ASP A 40 1.24 -6.79 -15.74
N THR A 41 0.83 -5.83 -16.58
CA THR A 41 1.53 -4.56 -16.73
C THR A 41 1.44 -3.73 -15.45
N ARG A 42 2.60 -3.29 -14.94
CA ARG A 42 2.72 -2.47 -13.73
C ARG A 42 3.55 -1.23 -14.02
N ILE A 43 3.23 -0.15 -13.33
CA ILE A 43 4.00 1.10 -13.37
C ILE A 43 4.42 1.49 -11.96
N GLU A 44 5.65 1.95 -11.82
CA GLU A 44 6.17 2.52 -10.59
C GLU A 44 5.86 4.01 -10.56
N THR A 45 4.94 4.42 -9.68
CA THR A 45 4.47 5.81 -9.58
C THR A 45 4.82 6.46 -8.24
N GLY A 46 5.43 5.72 -7.32
CA GLY A 46 5.83 6.25 -6.02
C GLY A 46 6.21 5.18 -5.00
N SER A 47 6.38 5.60 -3.76
CA SER A 47 6.75 4.75 -2.63
C SER A 47 6.05 5.24 -1.35
N TYR A 48 5.94 4.36 -0.36
CA TYR A 48 5.51 4.73 0.99
C TYR A 48 6.71 5.16 1.82
N TRP A 49 6.53 6.17 2.68
CA TRP A 49 7.62 6.79 3.44
C TRP A 49 7.32 6.75 4.94
N LEU A 50 8.27 6.27 5.73
CA LEU A 50 8.30 6.51 7.17
C LEU A 50 8.84 7.92 7.41
N THR A 51 8.02 8.82 7.94
CA THR A 51 8.39 10.24 8.12
C THR A 51 8.45 10.64 9.58
N LYS A 52 9.30 11.63 9.88
CA LYS A 52 9.36 12.31 11.18
C LYS A 52 9.55 13.79 10.99
N LEU A 53 9.10 14.59 11.96
CA LEU A 53 9.38 16.03 11.96
C LEU A 53 10.89 16.28 12.04
N LYS A 54 11.41 17.15 11.17
CA LYS A 54 12.85 17.51 11.10
C LYS A 54 13.49 17.84 12.47
N PRO A 55 12.88 18.64 13.37
CA PRO A 55 13.49 18.96 14.66
C PRO A 55 13.44 17.81 15.68
N ARG A 56 12.64 16.75 15.43
CA ARG A 56 12.43 15.68 16.41
C ARG A 56 13.61 14.71 16.41
N LYS A 57 14.33 14.67 17.53
CA LYS A 57 15.32 13.60 17.78
C LYS A 57 14.60 12.26 17.90
N GLU A 58 15.19 11.22 17.33
CA GLU A 58 14.65 9.87 17.44
C GLU A 58 14.88 9.33 18.84
N THR A 59 13.81 8.80 19.44
CA THR A 59 13.91 7.99 20.65
C THR A 59 14.41 6.60 20.28
N ASP A 60 14.88 5.84 21.26
CA ASP A 60 15.33 4.46 21.00
C ASP A 60 14.20 3.57 20.50
N GLY A 61 12.96 3.82 20.95
CA GLY A 61 11.77 3.15 20.41
C GLY A 61 11.52 3.47 18.93
N MET A 62 11.76 4.71 18.47
CA MET A 62 11.65 5.07 17.06
C MET A 62 12.72 4.36 16.21
N LYS A 63 13.95 4.24 16.73
CA LYS A 63 15.02 3.51 16.04
C LYS A 63 14.71 2.03 15.93
N ALA A 64 14.23 1.41 17.02
CA ALA A 64 13.83 0.01 17.04
C ALA A 64 12.70 -0.25 16.04
N PHE A 65 11.67 0.61 16.03
CA PHE A 65 10.56 0.50 15.07
C PHE A 65 11.03 0.63 13.61
N ARG A 66 11.88 1.62 13.29
CA ARG A 66 12.45 1.74 11.93
C ARG A 66 13.23 0.48 11.55
N GLY A 67 14.11 0.01 12.43
CA GLY A 67 14.93 -1.17 12.14
C GLY A 67 14.09 -2.42 11.89
N TRP A 68 13.05 -2.63 12.69
CA TRP A 68 12.07 -3.68 12.44
C TRP A 68 11.34 -3.49 11.09
N LEU A 69 10.84 -2.29 10.81
CA LEU A 69 10.10 -2.00 9.57
C LEU A 69 10.97 -2.23 8.32
N GLU A 70 12.25 -1.82 8.35
CA GLU A 70 13.21 -2.05 7.27
C GLU A 70 13.54 -3.53 7.05
N GLN A 71 13.38 -4.37 8.07
CA GLN A 71 13.53 -5.82 7.94
C GLN A 71 12.28 -6.42 7.29
N GLU A 72 11.08 -6.09 7.79
CA GLU A 72 9.81 -6.57 7.22
C GLU A 72 9.62 -6.16 5.75
N CYS A 73 10.09 -4.97 5.36
CA CYS A 73 10.03 -4.51 3.97
C CYS A 73 11.06 -5.18 3.05
N ARG A 74 12.11 -5.83 3.59
CA ARG A 74 13.08 -6.60 2.79
C ARG A 74 12.60 -8.00 2.50
N ASP A 75 11.86 -8.59 3.42
CA ASP A 75 11.42 -9.98 3.37
C ASP A 75 10.14 -10.18 2.51
N ASN A 76 9.63 -9.13 1.84
CA ASN A 76 8.32 -9.07 1.19
C ASN A 76 8.32 -8.32 -0.15
#